data_AF-X0LQT5-F1
#
_entry.id   AF-X0LQT5-F1
#
_cell.length_a   1.000
_cell.length_b   1.000
_cell.length_c   1.000
_cell.angle_alpha   90.00
_cell.angle_beta   90.00
_cell.angle_gamma   90.00
#
_symmetry.space_group_name_H-M   'P 1'
#
loop_
_entity.id
_entity.type
_entity.pdbx_description
1 polymer ?
#
loop_
_entity_poly.entity_id
_entity_poly.type
_entity_poly.pdbx_seq_one_letter_code
_entity_poly.pdbx_strand_id
1 'polypeptide(L)'
;MVMASDAAEHVTTPSTIAVNNDDVHNLPSEINLLTLNCWGLRYISTQRVARLDEIGHRIAHAVPTPHIVSLQECFTQEDYQAIRHHTRQVLPYGKFYHSGAFGGGLAILSHWPIEESTMFKYPLNGRPTAFWRGDWYVGKGVACAKIRFGPRRKDIIEVFNTHTHSPYEPEPVSTYDCHRVAQSWEISKLLRGAAERGHLVIGMGDFNMLPLSIFHRVITAHAPVHDVWRKLHPDSALGPAYHPSEKDRHRPLPTADFNLLENGATSNSVYNTWRWNKNQQNRLKGGDLCEVPPDTIDPQGQRLDYIFASTGIDPDAPATAPGWIVKSAHVSMTERHPDLLCSLSDHFAVQATLVRHTPSPLPIRADPRSETPSAALQTGAYLAPSSPASSIHSGDAAQTADPDTQLRRGRFFNRDLFHASTYDEILGMIQKYHAREIRQRYWRGVHFFGALLVWLACLVAVWFSPGNYVAFVLMLASSLSLVAGVIDGLLSLLFFSWEIRALKEFEWEIRNAKAVASGDPAALTESGSYSNTNQRSKSQ
;
A
#
# COMPACT_ATOMS: atom_id res chain seq x y z
N MET A 1 19.52 -24.95 -22.02
CA MET A 1 19.38 -26.15 -21.17
C MET A 1 20.77 -26.57 -20.73
N VAL A 2 21.25 -25.97 -19.63
CA VAL A 2 22.32 -26.50 -18.77
C VAL A 2 21.80 -26.18 -17.38
N MET A 3 21.38 -27.24 -16.68
CA MET A 3 20.88 -27.18 -15.31
C MET A 3 22.08 -26.89 -14.40
N ALA A 4 22.04 -25.78 -13.67
CA ALA A 4 22.92 -25.57 -12.52
C ALA A 4 22.27 -26.31 -11.34
N SER A 5 23.02 -27.26 -10.78
CA SER A 5 22.65 -28.05 -9.62
C SER A 5 22.55 -27.19 -8.36
N ASP A 6 21.42 -27.26 -7.67
CA ASP A 6 21.26 -26.70 -6.32
C ASP A 6 22.23 -27.39 -5.36
N ALA A 7 23.18 -26.60 -4.85
CA ALA A 7 24.04 -26.97 -3.74
C ALA A 7 23.20 -26.97 -2.46
N ALA A 8 23.37 -28.02 -1.66
CA ALA A 8 22.69 -28.21 -0.38
C ALA A 8 22.83 -26.98 0.53
N GLU A 9 21.69 -26.46 1.00
CA GLU A 9 21.61 -25.42 2.02
C GLU A 9 22.24 -25.91 3.32
N HIS A 10 23.38 -25.32 3.68
CA HIS A 10 23.87 -25.35 5.05
C HIS A 10 22.95 -24.45 5.89
N VAL A 11 22.02 -25.06 6.61
CA VAL A 11 21.28 -24.40 7.69
C VAL A 11 22.28 -24.02 8.78
N THR A 12 22.80 -22.80 8.72
CA THR A 12 23.54 -22.22 9.84
C THR A 12 22.58 -21.97 10.99
N THR A 13 22.80 -22.67 12.09
CA THR A 13 22.19 -22.41 13.39
C THR A 13 22.42 -20.94 13.78
N PRO A 14 21.42 -20.27 14.40
CA PRO A 14 21.56 -18.87 14.77
C PRO A 14 22.63 -18.74 15.85
N SER A 15 23.72 -18.03 15.51
CA SER A 15 24.69 -17.58 16.51
C SER A 15 23.97 -16.63 17.46
N THR A 16 24.02 -16.94 18.75
CA THR A 16 23.42 -16.16 19.82
C THR A 16 24.12 -14.81 19.90
N ILE A 17 23.61 -13.81 19.18
CA ILE A 17 24.00 -12.41 19.38
C ILE A 17 23.40 -12.02 20.73
N ALA A 18 24.28 -11.67 21.69
CA ALA A 18 23.88 -11.16 22.98
C ALA A 18 23.12 -9.83 22.79
N VAL A 19 21.79 -9.92 22.76
CA VAL A 19 20.92 -8.76 22.95
C VAL A 19 21.17 -8.26 24.37
N ASN A 20 21.38 -6.96 24.54
CA ASN A 20 21.52 -6.33 25.85
C ASN A 20 20.28 -6.71 26.70
N ASN A 21 20.47 -7.52 27.74
CA ASN A 21 19.37 -8.06 28.55
C ASN A 21 18.58 -6.97 29.31
N ASP A 22 19.10 -5.74 29.40
CA ASP A 22 18.45 -4.64 30.09
C ASP A 22 17.22 -4.08 29.35
N ASP A 23 17.11 -4.27 28.02
CA ASP A 23 15.95 -3.82 27.22
C ASP A 23 14.75 -4.78 27.25
N VAL A 24 14.94 -6.02 27.71
CA VAL A 24 13.87 -7.05 27.67
C VAL A 24 12.85 -6.86 28.81
N HIS A 25 13.22 -6.09 29.84
CA HIS A 25 12.41 -5.95 31.04
C HIS A 25 11.44 -4.77 31.03
N ASN A 26 11.62 -3.78 30.15
CA ASN A 26 10.76 -2.61 30.04
C ASN A 26 10.29 -2.38 28.61
N LEU A 27 9.06 -1.89 28.45
CA LEU A 27 8.57 -1.48 27.14
C LEU A 27 9.36 -0.25 26.66
N PRO A 28 9.68 -0.17 25.35
CA PRO A 28 10.31 1.01 24.80
C PRO A 28 9.42 2.24 25.00
N SER A 29 10.03 3.40 25.22
CA SER A 29 9.33 4.68 25.26
C SER A 29 8.94 5.14 23.85
N GLU A 30 9.73 4.78 22.85
CA GLU A 30 9.56 5.18 21.45
C GLU A 30 9.76 3.99 20.49
N ILE A 31 9.02 4.00 19.40
CA ILE A 31 9.17 3.04 18.29
C ILE A 31 9.44 3.85 17.02
N ASN A 32 10.54 3.53 16.35
CA ASN A 32 10.98 4.20 15.13
C ASN A 32 10.74 3.28 13.94
N LEU A 33 10.05 3.79 12.94
CA LEU A 33 9.55 3.05 11.79
C LEU A 33 10.14 3.64 10.52
N LEU A 34 10.54 2.79 9.57
CA LEU A 34 10.99 3.21 8.25
C LEU A 34 10.38 2.32 7.17
N THR A 35 9.81 2.91 6.12
CA THR A 35 9.40 2.17 4.92
C THR A 35 10.04 2.75 3.66
N LEU A 36 10.41 1.87 2.74
CA LEU A 36 11.00 2.26 1.45
C LEU A 36 10.67 1.24 0.35
N ASN A 37 10.13 1.72 -0.76
CA ASN A 37 10.21 1.02 -2.04
C ASN A 37 11.64 1.18 -2.59
N CYS A 38 12.39 0.08 -2.71
CA CYS A 38 13.81 0.08 -3.07
C CYS A 38 14.08 0.19 -4.57
N TRP A 39 13.05 0.03 -5.42
CA TRP A 39 13.20 -0.05 -6.86
C TRP A 39 14.29 -1.05 -7.30
N GLY A 40 14.18 -2.29 -6.81
CA GLY A 40 15.15 -3.37 -6.96
C GLY A 40 14.80 -4.39 -8.06
N LEU A 41 14.14 -3.97 -9.14
CA LEU A 41 13.76 -4.86 -10.25
C LEU A 41 14.99 -5.42 -10.98
N ARG A 42 15.14 -6.75 -10.96
CA ARG A 42 16.24 -7.43 -11.66
C ARG A 42 16.15 -7.16 -13.17
N TYR A 43 17.25 -6.70 -13.75
CA TYR A 43 17.41 -6.30 -15.17
C TYR A 43 16.75 -4.99 -15.62
N ILE A 44 15.89 -4.36 -14.82
CA ILE A 44 15.23 -3.09 -15.16
C ILE A 44 15.88 -1.94 -14.40
N SER A 45 16.09 -2.11 -13.10
CA SER A 45 16.60 -1.06 -12.23
C SER A 45 18.06 -0.76 -12.51
N THR A 46 18.33 0.51 -12.84
CA THR A 46 19.68 0.99 -13.15
C THR A 46 20.53 1.05 -11.88
N GLN A 47 21.81 0.68 -11.97
CA GLN A 47 22.79 0.72 -10.86
C GLN A 47 22.31 -0.02 -9.59
N ARG A 48 21.47 -1.06 -9.74
CA ARG A 48 20.74 -1.72 -8.64
C ARG A 48 21.64 -2.11 -7.47
N VAL A 49 22.71 -2.86 -7.72
CA VAL A 49 23.56 -3.43 -6.67
C VAL A 49 24.14 -2.35 -5.76
N ALA A 50 24.75 -1.31 -6.34
CA ALA A 50 25.34 -0.21 -5.57
C ALA A 50 24.29 0.58 -4.78
N ARG A 51 23.13 0.86 -5.38
CA ARG A 51 22.03 1.55 -4.68
C ARG A 51 21.47 0.75 -3.51
N LEU A 52 21.25 -0.56 -3.69
CA LEU A 52 20.69 -1.42 -2.65
C LEU A 52 21.69 -1.63 -1.50
N ASP A 53 22.99 -1.70 -1.79
CA ASP A 53 24.05 -1.69 -0.78
C ASP A 53 24.03 -0.39 0.06
N GLU A 54 24.00 0.77 -0.63
CA GLU A 54 23.93 2.08 0.03
C GLU A 54 22.61 2.29 0.81
N ILE A 55 21.48 1.73 0.34
CA ILE A 55 20.24 1.70 1.13
C ILE A 55 20.47 0.97 2.46
N GLY A 56 21.15 -0.18 2.43
CA GLY A 56 21.51 -0.91 3.64
C GLY A 56 22.37 -0.08 4.60
N HIS A 57 23.39 0.59 4.07
CA HIS A 57 24.25 1.50 4.82
C HIS A 57 23.45 2.65 5.47
N ARG A 58 22.57 3.32 4.71
CA ARG A 58 21.74 4.43 5.20
C ARG A 58 20.76 4.00 6.29
N ILE A 59 20.15 2.81 6.18
CA ILE A 59 19.29 2.27 7.23
C ILE A 59 20.09 2.05 8.52
N ALA A 60 21.28 1.47 8.42
CA ALA A 60 22.12 1.16 9.58
C ALA A 60 22.59 2.43 10.33
N HIS A 61 22.76 3.54 9.62
CA HIS A 61 23.24 4.82 10.15
C HIS A 61 22.14 5.88 10.31
N ALA A 62 20.86 5.53 10.12
CA ALA A 62 19.75 6.46 10.26
C ALA A 62 19.62 6.97 11.70
N VAL A 63 19.25 8.25 11.85
CA VAL A 63 19.01 8.91 13.13
C VAL A 63 17.61 9.52 13.12
N PRO A 64 16.70 9.09 14.02
CA PRO A 64 16.90 8.05 15.03
C PRO A 64 17.01 6.64 14.41
N THR A 65 17.69 5.71 15.09
CA THR A 65 17.83 4.33 14.62
C THR A 65 16.45 3.68 14.47
N PRO A 66 16.12 3.10 13.30
CA PRO A 66 14.86 2.43 13.08
C PRO A 66 14.78 1.13 13.89
N HIS A 67 13.62 0.86 14.47
CA HIS A 67 13.32 -0.39 15.17
C HIS A 67 12.63 -1.40 14.26
N ILE A 68 11.88 -0.92 13.26
CA ILE A 68 11.20 -1.75 12.27
C ILE A 68 11.37 -1.09 10.91
N VAL A 69 11.81 -1.89 9.93
CA VAL A 69 11.96 -1.48 8.54
C VAL A 69 11.13 -2.37 7.64
N SER A 70 10.31 -1.76 6.78
CA SER A 70 9.55 -2.45 5.73
C SER A 70 10.07 -2.05 4.35
N LEU A 71 10.50 -3.03 3.56
CA LEU A 71 11.04 -2.80 2.22
C LEU A 71 10.12 -3.38 1.16
N GLN A 72 9.91 -2.62 0.08
CA GLN A 72 9.19 -3.05 -1.12
C GLN A 72 10.14 -3.07 -2.32
N GLU A 73 9.78 -3.82 -3.36
CA GLU A 73 10.62 -4.07 -4.55
C GLU A 73 12.05 -4.55 -4.26
N CYS A 74 12.27 -5.20 -3.11
CA CYS A 74 13.49 -5.96 -2.84
C CYS A 74 13.30 -7.37 -3.40
N PHE A 75 13.56 -7.56 -4.70
CA PHE A 75 13.17 -8.78 -5.42
C PHE A 75 14.15 -9.94 -5.31
N THR A 76 15.43 -9.66 -5.10
CA THR A 76 16.47 -10.69 -5.14
C THR A 76 17.02 -11.00 -3.75
N GLN A 77 17.41 -12.26 -3.54
CA GLN A 77 18.04 -12.68 -2.30
C GLN A 77 19.39 -11.98 -2.11
N GLU A 78 20.11 -11.70 -3.21
CA GLU A 78 21.38 -10.99 -3.16
C GLU A 78 21.20 -9.55 -2.64
N ASP A 79 20.22 -8.81 -3.18
CA ASP A 79 19.93 -7.43 -2.74
C ASP A 79 19.46 -7.41 -1.28
N TYR A 80 18.63 -8.38 -0.87
CA TYR A 80 18.23 -8.53 0.54
C TYR A 80 19.43 -8.80 1.45
N GLN A 81 20.33 -9.70 1.07
CA GLN A 81 21.52 -10.02 1.85
C GLN A 81 22.49 -8.84 1.97
N ALA A 82 22.64 -8.02 0.92
CA ALA A 82 23.43 -6.79 0.98
C ALA A 82 22.88 -5.83 2.04
N ILE A 83 21.57 -5.58 2.05
CA ILE A 83 20.93 -4.75 3.09
C ILE A 83 21.11 -5.37 4.48
N ARG A 84 20.94 -6.69 4.61
CA ARG A 84 21.12 -7.41 5.89
C ARG A 84 22.54 -7.31 6.43
N HIS A 85 23.54 -7.28 5.57
CA HIS A 85 24.95 -7.18 5.96
C HIS A 85 25.21 -5.93 6.81
N HIS A 86 24.68 -4.77 6.35
CA HIS A 86 24.79 -3.49 7.04
C HIS A 86 23.88 -3.41 8.27
N THR A 87 22.64 -3.89 8.15
CA THR A 87 21.60 -3.63 9.16
C THR A 87 21.57 -4.60 10.34
N ARG A 88 22.23 -5.76 10.25
CA ARG A 88 22.13 -6.85 11.26
C ARG A 88 22.51 -6.46 12.70
N GLN A 89 23.30 -5.40 12.90
CA GLN A 89 23.70 -4.97 14.25
C GLN A 89 22.57 -4.20 14.95
N VAL A 90 21.79 -3.42 14.20
CA VAL A 90 20.69 -2.61 14.74
C VAL A 90 19.32 -3.28 14.59
N LEU A 91 19.17 -4.09 13.54
CA LEU A 91 17.96 -4.83 13.19
C LEU A 91 18.32 -6.31 13.02
N PRO A 92 18.65 -7.07 14.09
CA PRO A 92 19.14 -8.44 13.97
C PRO A 92 18.13 -9.43 13.38
N TYR A 93 16.83 -9.15 13.44
CA TYR A 93 15.80 -10.03 12.91
C TYR A 93 15.37 -9.58 11.53
N GLY A 94 15.38 -10.47 10.54
CA GLY A 94 15.01 -10.13 9.17
C GLY A 94 14.28 -11.27 8.48
N LYS A 95 13.20 -10.94 7.77
CA LYS A 95 12.44 -11.88 6.96
C LYS A 95 12.30 -11.35 5.53
N PHE A 96 12.80 -12.14 4.59
CA PHE A 96 12.51 -12.02 3.17
C PHE A 96 11.26 -12.84 2.84
N TYR A 97 10.34 -12.28 2.05
CA TYR A 97 9.05 -12.90 1.74
C TYR A 97 8.97 -13.34 0.28
N HIS A 98 8.59 -14.60 0.09
CA HIS A 98 8.40 -15.18 -1.23
C HIS A 98 6.91 -15.14 -1.61
N SER A 99 6.62 -14.71 -2.83
CA SER A 99 5.29 -14.75 -3.43
C SER A 99 5.42 -14.82 -4.95
N GLY A 100 4.42 -15.39 -5.61
CA GLY A 100 4.38 -15.49 -7.07
C GLY A 100 5.58 -16.20 -7.70
N ALA A 101 5.73 -16.04 -9.01
CA ALA A 101 6.84 -16.59 -9.79
C ALA A 101 8.09 -15.70 -9.76
N PHE A 102 7.93 -14.39 -9.58
CA PHE A 102 9.03 -13.42 -9.59
C PHE A 102 9.46 -12.93 -8.20
N GLY A 103 8.89 -13.50 -7.14
CA GLY A 103 9.12 -13.06 -5.76
C GLY A 103 8.18 -11.93 -5.37
N GLY A 104 7.88 -11.81 -4.07
CA GLY A 104 6.96 -10.79 -3.55
C GLY A 104 7.57 -9.39 -3.48
N GLY A 105 8.91 -9.29 -3.51
CA GLY A 105 9.62 -8.02 -3.38
C GLY A 105 9.56 -7.41 -1.98
N LEU A 106 9.09 -8.16 -0.97
CA LEU A 106 8.84 -7.63 0.37
C LEU A 106 9.85 -8.18 1.38
N ALA A 107 10.34 -7.30 2.25
CA ALA A 107 11.14 -7.69 3.41
C ALA A 107 10.73 -6.90 4.66
N ILE A 108 10.83 -7.53 5.82
CA ILE A 108 10.68 -6.87 7.12
C ILE A 108 11.96 -7.10 7.92
N LEU A 109 12.55 -6.02 8.43
CA LEU A 109 13.67 -6.05 9.37
C LEU A 109 13.21 -5.50 10.72
N SER A 110 13.66 -6.09 11.81
CA SER A 110 13.26 -5.70 13.15
C SER A 110 14.42 -5.75 14.14
N HIS A 111 14.37 -4.82 15.08
CA HIS A 111 15.19 -4.82 16.28
C HIS A 111 14.82 -5.97 17.23
N TRP A 112 13.53 -6.35 17.26
CA TRP A 112 12.98 -7.36 18.15
C TRP A 112 12.66 -8.68 17.44
N PRO A 113 12.57 -9.80 18.19
CA PRO A 113 12.27 -11.12 17.62
C PRO A 113 10.95 -11.15 16.84
N ILE A 114 11.00 -11.74 15.64
CA ILE A 114 9.81 -12.11 14.85
C ILE A 114 9.36 -13.49 15.33
N GLU A 115 8.24 -13.57 16.06
CA GLU A 115 7.68 -14.83 16.58
C GLU A 115 6.95 -15.63 15.50
N GLU A 116 6.20 -14.93 14.64
CA GLU A 116 5.39 -15.53 13.58
C GLU A 116 5.47 -14.66 12.32
N SER A 117 5.42 -15.29 11.15
CA SER A 117 5.49 -14.60 9.86
C SER A 117 4.71 -15.36 8.80
N THR A 118 3.94 -14.64 7.99
CA THR A 118 3.12 -15.19 6.91
C THR A 118 3.11 -14.25 5.71
N MET A 119 3.13 -14.79 4.49
CA MET A 119 2.86 -14.02 3.27
C MET A 119 1.41 -14.24 2.84
N PHE A 120 0.58 -13.20 2.90
CA PHE A 120 -0.80 -13.25 2.42
C PHE A 120 -0.89 -12.71 1.00
N LYS A 121 -1.13 -13.57 0.01
CA LYS A 121 -1.31 -13.14 -1.39
C LYS A 121 -2.71 -12.58 -1.62
N TYR A 122 -2.83 -11.45 -2.29
CA TYR A 122 -4.14 -10.89 -2.62
C TYR A 122 -4.93 -11.80 -3.60
N PRO A 123 -6.25 -11.98 -3.41
CA PRO A 123 -7.07 -12.76 -4.32
C PRO A 123 -7.15 -12.17 -5.73
N LEU A 124 -7.22 -10.83 -5.83
CA LEU A 124 -7.22 -10.08 -7.09
C LEU A 124 -5.87 -9.38 -7.27
N ASN A 125 -5.13 -9.79 -8.29
CA ASN A 125 -3.69 -9.53 -8.39
C ASN A 125 -3.22 -9.17 -9.81
N GLY A 126 -4.07 -8.49 -10.57
CA GLY A 126 -3.81 -8.15 -11.96
C GLY A 126 -4.09 -9.32 -12.90
N ARG A 127 -3.48 -9.27 -14.10
CA ARG A 127 -3.83 -10.17 -15.21
C ARG A 127 -2.59 -10.87 -15.77
N PRO A 128 -2.65 -12.19 -16.05
CA PRO A 128 -1.54 -12.92 -16.66
C PRO A 128 -1.24 -12.43 -18.07
N THR A 129 -2.24 -11.92 -18.80
CA THR A 129 -2.05 -11.37 -20.15
C THR A 129 -1.31 -10.04 -20.16
N ALA A 130 -1.21 -9.34 -19.02
CA ALA A 130 -0.46 -8.10 -18.88
C ALA A 130 1.00 -8.38 -18.46
N PHE A 131 1.68 -9.27 -19.19
CA PHE A 131 3.01 -9.76 -18.83
C PHE A 131 4.09 -8.66 -18.80
N TRP A 132 3.91 -7.57 -19.55
CA TRP A 132 4.80 -6.40 -19.52
C TRP A 132 4.63 -5.54 -18.26
N ARG A 133 3.55 -5.73 -17.50
CA ARG A 133 3.28 -5.04 -16.23
C ARG A 133 3.84 -5.81 -15.03
N GLY A 134 3.85 -7.14 -15.08
CA GLY A 134 4.53 -7.99 -14.10
C GLY A 134 3.77 -8.28 -12.80
N ASP A 135 2.83 -7.44 -12.38
CA ASP A 135 2.11 -7.52 -11.10
C ASP A 135 1.51 -8.91 -10.79
N TRP A 136 0.91 -9.57 -11.80
CA TRP A 136 0.33 -10.91 -11.62
C TRP A 136 1.38 -11.98 -11.30
N TYR A 137 2.57 -11.86 -11.90
CA TYR A 137 3.67 -12.80 -11.74
C TYR A 137 4.44 -12.58 -10.43
N VAL A 138 4.52 -11.34 -9.96
CA VAL A 138 5.01 -10.99 -8.61
C VAL A 138 4.08 -11.58 -7.54
N GLY A 139 2.77 -11.58 -7.81
CA GLY A 139 1.78 -12.06 -6.85
C GLY A 139 1.72 -11.16 -5.62
N LYS A 140 1.37 -9.89 -5.81
CA LYS A 140 1.30 -8.88 -4.75
C LYS A 140 0.48 -9.37 -3.54
N GLY A 141 0.81 -8.85 -2.37
CA GLY A 141 0.24 -9.32 -1.12
C GLY A 141 0.78 -8.54 0.07
N VAL A 142 0.52 -9.08 1.25
CA VAL A 142 0.90 -8.50 2.54
C VAL A 142 1.87 -9.45 3.23
N ALA A 143 3.09 -8.98 3.47
CA ALA A 143 4.05 -9.60 4.35
C ALA A 143 3.68 -9.27 5.80
N CYS A 144 3.28 -10.29 6.57
CA CYS A 144 2.86 -10.17 7.96
C CYS A 144 4.00 -10.61 8.88
N ALA A 145 4.26 -9.88 9.95
CA ALA A 145 5.18 -10.25 11.02
C ALA A 145 4.59 -9.93 12.39
N LYS A 146 4.64 -10.88 13.30
CA LYS A 146 4.30 -10.70 14.71
C LYS A 146 5.58 -10.57 15.52
N ILE A 147 5.79 -9.40 16.12
CA ILE A 147 7.06 -8.99 16.71
C ILE A 147 6.88 -8.77 18.22
N ARG A 148 7.71 -9.43 19.02
CA ARG A 148 7.68 -9.35 20.49
C ARG A 148 8.58 -8.24 21.01
N PHE A 149 7.99 -7.14 21.45
CA PHE A 149 8.73 -5.94 21.86
C PHE A 149 8.75 -5.68 23.37
N GLY A 150 8.13 -6.56 24.16
CA GLY A 150 8.12 -6.51 25.62
C GLY A 150 7.71 -7.85 26.23
N PRO A 151 7.76 -8.00 27.57
CA PRO A 151 7.66 -9.30 28.22
C PRO A 151 6.22 -9.86 28.33
N ARG A 152 5.17 -9.02 28.23
CA ARG A 152 3.79 -9.46 28.45
C ARG A 152 3.23 -10.07 27.17
N ARG A 153 2.28 -10.99 27.30
CA ARG A 153 1.62 -11.66 26.16
C ARG A 153 1.08 -10.70 25.09
N LYS A 154 0.54 -9.54 25.50
CA LYS A 154 0.00 -8.50 24.61
C LYS A 154 1.03 -7.47 24.12
N ASP A 155 2.28 -7.55 24.56
CA ASP A 155 3.37 -6.70 24.07
C ASP A 155 3.85 -7.21 22.70
N ILE A 156 2.94 -7.15 21.73
CA ILE A 156 3.12 -7.52 20.33
C ILE A 156 2.91 -6.32 19.42
N ILE A 157 3.79 -6.19 18.44
CA ILE A 157 3.59 -5.38 17.24
C ILE A 157 3.28 -6.34 16.09
N GLU A 158 2.13 -6.21 15.45
CA GLU A 158 1.87 -6.85 14.16
C GLU A 158 2.13 -5.86 13.03
N VAL A 159 3.15 -6.18 12.22
CA VAL A 159 3.58 -5.39 11.07
C VAL A 159 3.06 -6.01 9.79
N PHE A 160 2.48 -5.18 8.95
CA PHE A 160 1.91 -5.53 7.65
C PHE A 160 2.61 -4.69 6.58
N ASN A 161 3.63 -5.27 5.94
CA ASN A 161 4.31 -4.66 4.80
C ASN A 161 3.57 -5.04 3.51
N THR A 162 3.21 -4.07 2.67
CA THR A 162 2.54 -4.34 1.38
C THR A 162 3.11 -3.51 0.23
N HIS A 163 2.92 -4.03 -0.97
CA HIS A 163 3.07 -3.29 -2.22
C HIS A 163 1.86 -3.57 -3.10
N THR A 164 0.85 -2.69 -3.06
CA THR A 164 -0.42 -2.88 -3.79
C THR A 164 -0.25 -2.64 -5.29
N HIS A 165 -1.28 -2.98 -6.08
CA HIS A 165 -1.27 -2.91 -7.53
C HIS A 165 -1.07 -1.47 -8.02
N SER A 166 -0.17 -1.27 -8.98
CA SER A 166 0.07 0.06 -9.54
C SER A 166 -1.12 0.51 -10.41
N PRO A 167 -1.50 1.81 -10.41
CA PRO A 167 -2.63 2.28 -11.22
C PRO A 167 -2.39 2.13 -12.73
N TYR A 168 -1.12 2.24 -13.20
CA TYR A 168 -0.63 2.24 -14.59
C TYR A 168 -1.28 3.21 -15.59
N GLU A 169 -2.48 3.66 -15.31
CA GLU A 169 -3.33 4.55 -16.10
C GLU A 169 -3.77 5.70 -15.18
N PRO A 170 -3.83 6.95 -15.69
CA PRO A 170 -4.34 8.06 -14.89
C PRO A 170 -5.81 7.84 -14.55
N GLU A 171 -6.19 8.16 -13.31
CA GLU A 171 -7.59 8.19 -12.89
C GLU A 171 -8.38 9.19 -13.76
N PRO A 172 -9.65 8.90 -14.13
CA PRO A 172 -10.53 7.83 -13.62
C PRO A 172 -10.58 6.56 -14.52
N VAL A 173 -9.65 6.38 -15.45
CA VAL A 173 -9.77 5.36 -16.51
C VAL A 173 -9.15 4.00 -16.12
N SER A 174 -8.63 3.85 -14.90
CA SER A 174 -7.86 2.67 -14.54
C SER A 174 -8.69 1.39 -14.55
N THR A 175 -8.27 0.43 -15.38
CA THR A 175 -8.91 -0.88 -15.41
C THR A 175 -8.56 -1.77 -14.20
N TYR A 176 -7.75 -1.26 -13.25
CA TYR A 176 -7.27 -1.99 -12.07
C TYR A 176 -7.83 -1.44 -10.75
N ASP A 177 -8.73 -0.45 -10.78
CA ASP A 177 -9.31 0.10 -9.54
C ASP A 177 -10.04 -0.97 -8.71
N CYS A 178 -10.73 -1.91 -9.36
CA CYS A 178 -11.35 -3.05 -8.67
C CYS A 178 -10.32 -3.94 -7.95
N HIS A 179 -9.12 -4.11 -8.52
CA HIS A 179 -8.03 -4.83 -7.85
C HIS A 179 -7.52 -4.04 -6.65
N ARG A 180 -7.21 -2.76 -6.85
CA ARG A 180 -6.66 -1.89 -5.79
C ARG A 180 -7.61 -1.79 -4.61
N VAL A 181 -8.92 -1.62 -4.85
CA VAL A 181 -9.91 -1.55 -3.76
C VAL A 181 -10.09 -2.89 -3.05
N ALA A 182 -10.05 -4.01 -3.76
CA ALA A 182 -10.05 -5.33 -3.14
C ALA A 182 -8.80 -5.55 -2.27
N GLN A 183 -7.63 -5.10 -2.73
CA GLN A 183 -6.38 -5.19 -1.96
C GLN A 183 -6.40 -4.33 -0.70
N SER A 184 -6.90 -3.09 -0.80
CA SER A 184 -7.16 -2.21 0.35
C SER A 184 -8.15 -2.84 1.34
N TRP A 185 -9.18 -3.52 0.83
CA TRP A 185 -10.15 -4.22 1.65
C TRP A 185 -9.50 -5.40 2.41
N GLU A 186 -8.75 -6.26 1.71
CA GLU A 186 -8.06 -7.40 2.31
C GLU A 186 -7.09 -6.97 3.41
N ILE A 187 -6.23 -5.97 3.17
CA ILE A 187 -5.31 -5.51 4.21
C ILE A 187 -6.06 -4.87 5.38
N SER A 188 -7.19 -4.18 5.15
CA SER A 188 -8.01 -3.63 6.25
C SER A 188 -8.53 -4.74 7.19
N LYS A 189 -8.90 -5.91 6.65
CA LYS A 189 -9.32 -7.07 7.46
C LYS A 189 -8.18 -7.59 8.33
N LEU A 190 -6.98 -7.69 7.77
CA LEU A 190 -5.78 -8.13 8.50
C LEU A 190 -5.42 -7.16 9.64
N LEU A 191 -5.37 -5.86 9.32
CA LEU A 191 -5.09 -4.80 10.30
C LEU A 191 -6.13 -4.78 11.41
N ARG A 192 -7.42 -4.87 11.07
CA ARG A 192 -8.52 -4.94 12.05
C ARG A 192 -8.41 -6.17 12.95
N GLY A 193 -8.20 -7.36 12.37
CA GLY A 193 -8.08 -8.59 13.14
C GLY A 193 -6.91 -8.56 14.13
N ALA A 194 -5.79 -7.94 13.78
CA ALA A 194 -4.67 -7.73 14.70
C ALA A 194 -5.00 -6.76 15.84
N ALA A 195 -5.71 -5.67 15.54
CA ALA A 195 -6.12 -4.71 16.54
C ALA A 195 -7.15 -5.30 17.52
N GLU A 196 -8.08 -6.14 17.05
CA GLU A 196 -9.05 -6.86 17.89
C GLU A 196 -8.37 -7.84 18.87
N ARG A 197 -7.14 -8.28 18.59
CA ARG A 197 -6.31 -9.06 19.53
C ARG A 197 -5.61 -8.20 20.59
N GLY A 198 -5.74 -6.86 20.51
CA GLY A 198 -5.08 -5.91 21.40
C GLY A 198 -3.60 -5.70 21.09
N HIS A 199 -3.16 -5.98 19.86
CA HIS A 199 -1.78 -5.74 19.43
C HIS A 199 -1.59 -4.31 18.92
N LEU A 200 -0.36 -3.79 18.98
CA LEU A 200 0.01 -2.59 18.23
C LEU A 200 0.06 -2.97 16.74
N VAL A 201 -0.72 -2.28 15.91
CA VAL A 201 -0.84 -2.60 14.48
C VAL A 201 -0.11 -1.55 13.68
N ILE A 202 0.75 -2.00 12.78
CA ILE A 202 1.56 -1.15 11.92
C ILE A 202 1.41 -1.63 10.47
N GLY A 203 0.79 -0.83 9.60
CA GLY A 203 0.74 -1.07 8.16
C GLY A 203 1.76 -0.19 7.45
N MET A 204 2.64 -0.75 6.62
CA MET A 204 3.73 -0.02 5.98
C MET A 204 3.87 -0.40 4.52
N GLY A 205 4.32 0.53 3.69
CA GLY A 205 4.79 0.23 2.34
C GLY A 205 4.28 1.17 1.26
N ASP A 206 4.43 0.71 0.02
CA ASP A 206 3.94 1.40 -1.17
C ASP A 206 2.51 0.95 -1.45
N PHE A 207 1.56 1.82 -1.10
CA PHE A 207 0.14 1.52 -1.28
C PHE A 207 -0.37 1.96 -2.65
N ASN A 208 0.49 2.49 -3.54
CA ASN A 208 0.11 2.95 -4.88
C ASN A 208 -1.21 3.74 -4.88
N MET A 209 -1.45 4.55 -3.85
CA MET A 209 -2.72 5.25 -3.64
C MET A 209 -2.51 6.69 -3.19
N LEU A 210 -3.46 7.54 -3.55
CA LEU A 210 -3.45 8.94 -3.14
C LEU A 210 -4.17 9.14 -1.79
N PRO A 211 -3.79 10.18 -1.02
CA PRO A 211 -4.43 10.48 0.25
C PRO A 211 -5.93 10.75 0.09
N LEU A 212 -6.77 10.18 0.97
CA LEU A 212 -8.23 10.27 0.91
C LEU A 212 -8.91 9.72 -0.36
N SER A 213 -8.17 9.05 -1.25
CA SER A 213 -8.76 8.22 -2.31
C SER A 213 -9.65 7.12 -1.72
N ILE A 214 -10.50 6.52 -2.55
CA ILE A 214 -11.35 5.37 -2.16
C ILE A 214 -10.53 4.26 -1.47
N PHE A 215 -9.32 3.98 -1.97
CA PHE A 215 -8.42 2.95 -1.44
C PHE A 215 -7.91 3.27 -0.04
N HIS A 216 -7.56 4.53 0.22
CA HIS A 216 -7.11 5.03 1.52
C HIS A 216 -8.26 5.07 2.53
N ARG A 217 -9.44 5.51 2.08
CA ARG A 217 -10.67 5.58 2.89
C ARG A 217 -11.14 4.19 3.31
N VAL A 218 -11.03 3.18 2.43
CA VAL A 218 -11.34 1.79 2.79
C VAL A 218 -10.48 1.32 3.97
N ILE A 219 -9.17 1.55 3.93
CA ILE A 219 -8.27 1.13 5.02
C ILE A 219 -8.61 1.86 6.32
N THR A 220 -8.71 3.18 6.27
CA THR A 220 -8.91 4.02 7.46
C THR A 220 -10.31 3.92 8.05
N ALA A 221 -11.32 3.51 7.27
CA ALA A 221 -12.67 3.25 7.76
C ALA A 221 -12.86 1.84 8.34
N HIS A 222 -12.15 0.84 7.80
CA HIS A 222 -12.37 -0.57 8.15
C HIS A 222 -11.30 -1.16 9.08
N ALA A 223 -10.24 -0.43 9.39
CA ALA A 223 -9.27 -0.81 10.40
C ALA A 223 -9.04 0.34 11.40
N PRO A 224 -8.79 0.05 12.69
CA PRO A 224 -8.57 1.08 13.72
C PRO A 224 -7.12 1.58 13.66
N VAL A 225 -6.71 2.05 12.49
CA VAL A 225 -5.39 2.60 12.20
C VAL A 225 -5.53 4.01 11.64
N HIS A 226 -4.49 4.81 11.82
CA HIS A 226 -4.41 6.16 11.30
C HIS A 226 -3.21 6.29 10.36
N ASP A 227 -3.40 7.04 9.27
CA ASP A 227 -2.31 7.56 8.45
C ASP A 227 -1.47 8.51 9.32
N VAL A 228 -0.27 8.08 9.71
CA VAL A 228 0.55 8.83 10.69
C VAL A 228 0.92 10.21 10.18
N TRP A 229 1.07 10.36 8.87
CA TRP A 229 1.45 11.62 8.26
C TRP A 229 0.27 12.58 8.18
N ARG A 230 -0.93 12.13 7.76
CA ARG A 230 -2.12 12.98 7.82
C ARG A 230 -2.55 13.31 9.25
N LYS A 231 -2.13 12.52 10.24
CA LYS A 231 -2.35 12.85 11.64
C LYS A 231 -1.63 14.13 12.04
N LEU A 232 -0.42 14.34 11.52
CA LEU A 232 0.41 15.53 11.78
C LEU A 232 0.14 16.65 10.76
N HIS A 233 -0.08 16.30 9.50
CA HIS A 233 -0.35 17.23 8.39
C HIS A 233 -1.76 16.95 7.82
N PRO A 234 -2.83 17.30 8.55
CA PRO A 234 -4.21 17.01 8.14
C PRO A 234 -4.58 17.66 6.80
N ASP A 235 -3.86 18.71 6.44
CA ASP A 235 -4.01 19.50 5.23
C ASP A 235 -3.05 19.12 4.10
N SER A 236 -2.23 18.08 4.25
CA SER A 236 -1.35 17.57 3.19
C SER A 236 -2.12 17.27 1.89
N ALA A 237 -1.43 17.41 0.75
CA ALA A 237 -1.97 17.22 -0.60
C ALA A 237 -2.77 15.91 -0.76
N LEU A 238 -3.81 15.95 -1.59
CA LEU A 238 -4.63 14.80 -1.97
C LEU A 238 -4.12 14.11 -3.24
N GLY A 239 -3.04 14.62 -3.83
CA GLY A 239 -2.44 14.14 -5.06
C GLY A 239 -1.53 15.19 -5.68
N PRO A 240 -0.98 14.91 -6.88
CA PRO A 240 -0.23 15.90 -7.62
C PRO A 240 -1.13 17.09 -7.99
N ALA A 241 -0.56 18.27 -8.21
CA ALA A 241 -1.32 19.53 -8.37
C ALA A 241 -2.31 19.51 -9.55
N TYR A 242 -2.11 18.63 -10.53
CA TYR A 242 -3.03 18.46 -11.65
C TYR A 242 -4.22 17.54 -11.36
N HIS A 243 -4.19 16.78 -10.26
CA HIS A 243 -5.22 15.81 -9.88
C HIS A 243 -6.53 16.53 -9.54
N PRO A 244 -7.71 16.04 -9.97
CA PRO A 244 -8.99 16.71 -9.74
C PRO A 244 -9.22 17.08 -8.26
N SER A 245 -9.00 16.13 -7.34
CA SER A 245 -9.22 16.38 -5.91
C SER A 245 -8.31 17.46 -5.31
N GLU A 246 -7.11 17.66 -5.85
CA GLU A 246 -6.20 18.72 -5.39
C GLU A 246 -6.53 20.05 -6.08
N LYS A 247 -6.88 20.03 -7.37
CA LYS A 247 -7.37 21.21 -8.10
C LYS A 247 -8.58 21.85 -7.43
N ASP A 248 -9.53 21.03 -6.97
CA ASP A 248 -10.75 21.50 -6.32
C ASP A 248 -10.49 22.26 -5.02
N ARG A 249 -9.30 22.09 -4.41
CA ARG A 249 -8.89 22.81 -3.19
C ARG A 249 -8.38 24.22 -3.47
N HIS A 250 -8.14 24.58 -4.73
CA HIS A 250 -7.67 25.90 -5.16
C HIS A 250 -6.42 26.38 -4.40
N ARG A 251 -5.51 25.45 -4.09
CA ARG A 251 -4.24 25.77 -3.39
C ARG A 251 -3.16 26.22 -4.37
N PRO A 252 -2.18 27.03 -3.92
CA PRO A 252 -1.00 27.36 -4.72
C PRO A 252 -0.25 26.11 -5.17
N LEU A 253 0.46 26.20 -6.29
CA LEU A 253 1.36 25.13 -6.71
C LEU A 253 2.44 24.92 -5.64
N PRO A 254 2.65 23.67 -5.18
CA PRO A 254 3.62 23.40 -4.15
C PRO A 254 5.05 23.54 -4.69
N THR A 255 5.95 24.01 -3.82
CA THR A 255 7.40 23.95 -4.07
C THR A 255 7.94 22.56 -3.73
N ALA A 256 9.18 22.28 -4.13
CA ALA A 256 9.87 21.03 -3.82
C ALA A 256 9.94 20.78 -2.31
N ASP A 257 10.33 21.80 -1.52
CA ASP A 257 10.38 21.69 -0.06
C ASP A 257 9.00 21.58 0.57
N PHE A 258 8.00 22.32 0.09
CA PHE A 258 6.64 22.19 0.60
C PHE A 258 6.09 20.77 0.34
N ASN A 259 6.40 20.20 -0.82
CA ASN A 259 6.05 18.83 -1.12
C ASN A 259 6.70 17.83 -0.16
N LEU A 260 7.98 18.02 0.14
CA LEU A 260 8.72 17.14 1.02
C LEU A 260 8.26 17.25 2.49
N LEU A 261 8.16 18.47 3.00
CA LEU A 261 7.95 18.77 4.42
C LEU A 261 6.48 18.73 4.84
N GLU A 262 5.57 19.21 4.00
CA GLU A 262 4.14 19.29 4.35
C GLU A 262 3.31 18.22 3.65
N ASN A 263 3.48 18.04 2.34
CA ASN A 263 2.66 17.08 1.59
C ASN A 263 3.16 15.62 1.74
N GLY A 264 4.40 15.42 2.18
CA GLY A 264 5.02 14.10 2.29
C GLY A 264 5.19 13.40 0.96
N ALA A 265 5.56 14.13 -0.09
CA ALA A 265 5.77 13.56 -1.42
C ALA A 265 6.94 12.56 -1.39
N THR A 266 6.64 11.29 -1.66
CA THR A 266 7.61 10.19 -1.68
C THR A 266 7.98 9.80 -3.11
N SER A 267 7.17 10.17 -4.10
CA SER A 267 7.38 9.82 -5.49
C SER A 267 7.15 11.03 -6.39
N ASN A 268 7.70 10.98 -7.59
CA ASN A 268 7.58 12.00 -8.64
C ASN A 268 8.08 13.42 -8.30
N SER A 269 8.71 13.61 -7.15
CA SER A 269 9.27 14.92 -6.79
C SER A 269 10.43 15.30 -7.72
N VAL A 270 10.59 16.61 -7.94
CA VAL A 270 11.74 17.19 -8.66
C VAL A 270 13.09 16.89 -7.98
N TYR A 271 13.11 16.54 -6.70
CA TYR A 271 14.32 16.08 -6.02
C TYR A 271 14.79 14.69 -6.47
N ASN A 272 13.88 13.89 -7.03
CA ASN A 272 14.22 12.53 -7.43
C ASN A 272 14.86 12.52 -8.83
N THR A 273 16.13 12.11 -8.91
CA THR A 273 16.91 12.16 -10.16
C THR A 273 16.36 11.22 -11.25
N TRP A 274 15.58 10.21 -10.88
CA TRP A 274 14.97 9.28 -11.85
C TRP A 274 13.82 9.91 -12.63
N ARG A 275 13.29 11.05 -12.16
CA ARG A 275 12.24 11.84 -12.82
C ARG A 275 12.78 12.92 -13.74
N TRP A 276 14.08 13.20 -13.66
CA TRP A 276 14.72 14.22 -14.46
C TRP A 276 14.72 13.87 -15.95
N ASN A 277 14.73 14.91 -16.78
CA ASN A 277 14.84 14.70 -18.22
C ASN A 277 16.23 14.19 -18.60
N LYS A 278 16.37 13.65 -19.82
CA LYS A 278 17.64 13.07 -20.31
C LYS A 278 18.82 14.04 -20.25
N ASN A 279 18.59 15.35 -20.46
CA ASN A 279 19.66 16.35 -20.43
C ASN A 279 20.19 16.53 -19.00
N GLN A 280 19.31 16.63 -18.02
CA GLN A 280 19.68 16.68 -16.60
C GLN A 280 20.39 15.40 -16.16
N GLN A 281 19.88 14.22 -16.54
CA GLN A 281 20.54 12.95 -16.23
C GLN A 281 21.94 12.82 -16.88
N ASN A 282 22.12 13.34 -18.09
CA ASN A 282 23.42 13.36 -18.76
C ASN A 282 24.39 14.33 -18.09
N ARG A 283 23.93 15.50 -17.64
CA ARG A 283 24.74 16.44 -16.84
C ARG A 283 25.19 15.81 -15.52
N LEU A 284 24.27 15.12 -14.83
CA LEU A 284 24.56 14.39 -13.60
C LEU A 284 25.65 13.33 -13.81
N LYS A 285 25.56 12.55 -14.90
CA LYS A 285 26.61 11.59 -15.30
C LYS A 285 27.94 12.26 -15.65
N GLY A 286 27.91 13.52 -16.09
CA GLY A 286 29.08 14.34 -16.33
C GLY A 286 29.70 14.96 -15.07
N GLY A 287 29.17 14.68 -13.88
CA GLY A 287 29.66 15.19 -12.60
C GLY A 287 29.03 16.52 -12.13
N ASP A 288 28.06 17.05 -12.87
CA ASP A 288 27.33 18.25 -12.45
C ASP A 288 26.23 17.90 -11.44
N LEU A 289 26.36 18.42 -10.23
CA LEU A 289 25.44 18.15 -9.13
C LEU A 289 24.01 18.61 -9.41
N CYS A 290 23.74 19.52 -10.36
CA CYS A 290 22.38 19.92 -10.73
C CYS A 290 21.49 20.15 -9.49
N GLU A 291 21.89 21.07 -8.61
CA GLU A 291 21.13 21.37 -7.40
C GLU A 291 19.72 21.85 -7.75
N VAL A 292 18.74 21.42 -6.97
CA VAL A 292 17.34 21.80 -7.12
C VAL A 292 17.03 22.79 -6.00
N PRO A 293 16.77 24.07 -6.30
CA PRO A 293 16.40 25.04 -5.28
C PRO A 293 15.13 24.62 -4.52
N PRO A 294 15.07 24.82 -3.19
CA PRO A 294 13.88 24.56 -2.35
C PRO A 294 12.55 25.11 -2.86
N ASP A 295 12.58 26.29 -3.48
CA ASP A 295 11.44 27.03 -4.00
C ASP A 295 11.04 26.60 -5.43
N THR A 296 11.75 25.62 -6.02
CA THR A 296 11.40 25.06 -7.33
C THR A 296 9.98 24.52 -7.31
N ILE A 297 9.15 24.92 -8.26
CA ILE A 297 7.77 24.44 -8.39
C ILE A 297 7.75 22.95 -8.72
N ASP A 298 7.03 22.16 -7.93
CA ASP A 298 6.96 20.70 -8.03
C ASP A 298 5.51 20.22 -8.16
N PRO A 299 4.88 20.35 -9.33
CA PRO A 299 3.46 20.03 -9.50
C PRO A 299 3.19 18.52 -9.57
N GLN A 300 4.24 17.69 -9.65
CA GLN A 300 4.13 16.24 -9.87
C GLN A 300 4.35 15.42 -8.60
N GLY A 301 4.95 16.01 -7.55
CA GLY A 301 5.17 15.33 -6.28
C GLY A 301 3.87 14.71 -5.74
N GLN A 302 3.97 13.45 -5.32
CA GLN A 302 2.84 12.69 -4.79
C GLN A 302 3.28 11.74 -3.69
N ARG A 303 2.37 11.47 -2.76
CA ARG A 303 2.60 10.56 -1.63
C ARG A 303 1.95 9.21 -1.91
N LEU A 304 2.78 8.18 -2.11
CA LEU A 304 2.36 6.81 -2.39
C LEU A 304 2.73 5.82 -1.28
N ASP A 305 3.71 6.18 -0.46
CA ASP A 305 4.23 5.34 0.62
C ASP A 305 3.63 5.80 1.95
N TYR A 306 3.18 4.84 2.75
CA TYR A 306 2.41 5.12 3.96
C TYR A 306 2.94 4.32 5.15
N ILE A 307 2.79 4.94 6.32
CA ILE A 307 2.79 4.25 7.61
C ILE A 307 1.39 4.48 8.22
N PHE A 308 0.70 3.39 8.51
CA PHE A 308 -0.53 3.34 9.27
C PHE A 308 -0.24 2.77 10.64
N ALA A 309 -0.73 3.40 11.71
CA ALA A 309 -0.54 2.93 13.07
C ALA A 309 -1.86 2.92 13.85
N SER A 310 -2.10 1.87 14.63
CA SER A 310 -3.10 1.90 15.70
C SER A 310 -2.54 2.53 16.97
N THR A 311 -3.39 2.79 17.96
CA THR A 311 -2.97 3.25 19.28
C THR A 311 -2.45 2.11 20.17
N GLY A 312 -2.59 0.85 19.75
CA GLY A 312 -2.27 -0.33 20.56
C GLY A 312 -3.07 -0.44 21.86
N ILE A 313 -4.14 0.36 22.02
CA ILE A 313 -5.06 0.27 23.14
C ILE A 313 -6.05 -0.87 22.85
N ASP A 314 -6.15 -1.80 23.79
CA ASP A 314 -7.17 -2.84 23.75
C ASP A 314 -8.57 -2.20 23.72
N PRO A 315 -9.49 -2.63 22.82
CA PRO A 315 -10.84 -2.09 22.75
C PRO A 315 -11.58 -2.05 24.10
N ASP A 316 -11.32 -3.01 24.98
CA ASP A 316 -11.97 -3.13 26.29
C ASP A 316 -11.21 -2.37 27.40
N ALA A 317 -10.10 -1.71 27.09
CA ALA A 317 -9.29 -1.02 28.09
C ALA A 317 -9.89 0.33 28.55
N PRO A 318 -9.71 0.69 29.83
CA PRO A 318 -10.25 1.93 30.40
C PRO A 318 -9.71 3.17 29.68
N ALA A 319 -10.46 4.29 29.72
CA ALA A 319 -10.13 5.57 29.08
C ALA A 319 -8.71 6.11 29.40
N THR A 320 -8.16 5.71 30.54
CA THR A 320 -6.84 6.08 31.08
C THR A 320 -5.72 5.14 30.66
N ALA A 321 -6.01 4.08 29.91
CA ALA A 321 -5.00 3.13 29.46
C ALA A 321 -3.94 3.80 28.57
N PRO A 322 -2.64 3.53 28.80
CA PRO A 322 -1.58 4.06 27.97
C PRO A 322 -1.66 3.47 26.57
N GLY A 323 -1.36 4.30 25.58
CA GLY A 323 -1.33 3.91 24.17
C GLY A 323 -0.18 4.56 23.43
N TRP A 324 -0.12 4.30 22.13
CA TRP A 324 0.87 4.85 21.21
C TRP A 324 0.27 6.04 20.45
N ILE A 325 1.01 7.14 20.42
CA ILE A 325 0.66 8.34 19.64
C ILE A 325 1.76 8.65 18.63
N VAL A 326 1.39 9.37 17.58
CA VAL A 326 2.35 9.81 16.57
C VAL A 326 3.10 11.03 17.11
N LYS A 327 4.42 10.92 17.23
CA LYS A 327 5.32 12.01 17.64
C LYS A 327 5.82 12.79 16.43
N SER A 328 6.28 12.09 15.40
CA SER A 328 6.84 12.68 14.18
C SER A 328 6.63 11.77 12.97
N ALA A 329 6.59 12.38 11.79
CA ALA A 329 6.68 11.70 10.51
C ALA A 329 7.44 12.62 9.54
N HIS A 330 8.37 12.08 8.75
CA HIS A 330 9.14 12.84 7.77
C HIS A 330 9.60 11.97 6.59
N VAL A 331 9.81 12.60 5.43
CA VAL A 331 10.42 11.94 4.26
C VAL A 331 11.93 11.94 4.48
N SER A 332 12.57 10.80 4.19
CA SER A 332 14.01 10.58 4.39
C SER A 332 14.61 9.86 3.17
N MET A 333 15.94 9.69 3.17
CA MET A 333 16.68 9.13 2.03
C MET A 333 16.44 9.93 0.74
N THR A 334 16.38 11.25 0.89
CA THR A 334 16.28 12.21 -0.22
C THR A 334 17.67 12.52 -0.79
N GLU A 335 18.72 12.20 -0.05
CA GLU A 335 20.09 12.35 -0.48
C GLU A 335 20.42 11.39 -1.62
N ARG A 336 21.45 11.77 -2.36
CA ARG A 336 21.95 10.98 -3.47
C ARG A 336 22.98 9.96 -2.99
N HIS A 337 23.13 8.91 -3.77
CA HIS A 337 24.27 8.02 -3.64
C HIS A 337 25.57 8.83 -3.75
N PRO A 338 26.54 8.66 -2.83
CA PRO A 338 27.76 9.48 -2.79
C PRO A 338 28.56 9.44 -4.09
N ASP A 339 28.78 8.24 -4.65
CA ASP A 339 29.54 8.10 -5.89
C ASP A 339 28.70 8.23 -7.17
N LEU A 340 27.47 7.68 -7.17
CA LEU A 340 26.63 7.64 -8.37
C LEU A 340 25.84 8.92 -8.60
N LEU A 341 25.75 9.80 -7.60
CA LEU A 341 25.03 11.08 -7.59
C LEU A 341 23.53 10.99 -7.91
N CYS A 342 22.97 9.80 -8.07
CA CYS A 342 21.55 9.55 -8.30
C CYS A 342 20.82 9.22 -7.00
N SER A 343 19.49 9.42 -6.99
CA SER A 343 18.62 9.01 -5.88
C SER A 343 18.70 7.50 -5.66
N LEU A 344 18.61 7.07 -4.40
CA LEU A 344 18.74 5.66 -4.02
C LEU A 344 17.60 4.79 -4.52
N SER A 345 16.43 5.38 -4.74
CA SER A 345 15.25 4.73 -5.35
C SER A 345 14.44 5.78 -6.12
N ASP A 346 13.52 5.35 -6.97
CA ASP A 346 12.50 6.23 -7.57
C ASP A 346 11.41 6.66 -6.56
N HIS A 347 11.49 6.13 -5.33
CA HIS A 347 10.78 6.58 -4.15
C HIS A 347 11.74 7.10 -3.08
N PHE A 348 11.26 8.00 -2.22
CA PHE A 348 11.89 8.37 -0.96
C PHE A 348 11.29 7.57 0.20
N ALA A 349 12.07 7.37 1.26
CA ALA A 349 11.63 6.63 2.43
C ALA A 349 10.70 7.49 3.30
N VAL A 350 9.76 6.85 3.99
CA VAL A 350 8.96 7.51 5.04
C VAL A 350 9.43 6.99 6.39
N GLN A 351 9.73 7.90 7.30
CA GLN A 351 10.03 7.60 8.69
C GLN A 351 8.96 8.14 9.62
N ALA A 352 8.69 7.43 10.71
CA ALA A 352 7.80 7.89 11.76
C ALA A 352 8.27 7.40 13.13
N THR A 353 8.04 8.22 14.15
CA THR A 353 8.26 7.86 15.56
C THR A 353 6.92 7.82 16.27
N LEU A 354 6.62 6.69 16.90
CA LEU A 354 5.53 6.55 17.86
C LEU A 354 6.09 6.70 19.26
N VAL A 355 5.39 7.41 20.13
CA VAL A 355 5.74 7.53 21.55
C VAL A 355 4.61 6.99 22.40
N ARG A 356 4.96 6.34 23.51
CA ARG A 356 3.98 5.85 24.47
C ARG A 356 3.48 7.01 25.34
N HIS A 357 2.17 7.21 25.35
CA HIS A 357 1.51 8.29 26.09
C HIS A 357 0.47 7.73 27.07
N THR A 358 0.42 8.31 28.27
CA THR A 358 -0.60 8.01 29.28
C THR A 358 -1.55 9.21 29.36
N PRO A 359 -2.86 9.04 29.06
CA PRO A 359 -3.83 10.12 29.13
C PRO A 359 -3.89 10.77 30.52
N SER A 360 -4.15 12.07 30.57
CA SER A 360 -4.44 12.74 31.84
C SER A 360 -5.81 12.30 32.38
N PRO A 361 -5.99 12.20 33.71
CA PRO A 361 -7.31 11.96 34.30
C PRO A 361 -8.29 13.04 33.85
N LEU A 362 -9.46 12.65 33.33
CA LEU A 362 -10.51 13.62 32.98
C LEU A 362 -10.90 14.41 34.25
N PRO A 363 -10.98 15.75 34.20
CA PRO A 363 -11.50 16.50 35.33
C PRO A 363 -12.93 16.04 35.61
N ILE A 364 -13.20 15.67 36.86
CA ILE A 364 -14.55 15.36 37.33
C ILE A 364 -15.39 16.60 37.02
N ARG A 365 -16.42 16.42 36.19
CA ARG A 365 -17.38 17.47 35.86
C ARG A 365 -18.02 17.87 37.19
N ALA A 366 -17.60 19.00 37.77
CA ALA A 366 -18.33 19.60 38.87
C ALA A 366 -19.74 19.86 38.37
N ASP A 367 -20.74 19.37 39.10
CA ASP A 367 -22.15 19.65 38.81
C ASP A 367 -22.33 21.15 38.60
N PRO A 368 -23.04 21.61 37.53
CA PRO A 368 -23.42 23.00 37.40
C PRO A 368 -24.55 23.27 38.39
N ARG A 369 -24.21 23.43 39.67
CA ARG A 369 -25.10 23.98 40.68
C ARG A 369 -24.40 25.15 41.36
N SER A 370 -25.03 26.31 41.18
CA SER A 370 -24.73 27.62 41.75
C SER A 370 -23.61 28.44 41.10
N GLU A 371 -23.90 28.99 39.91
CA GLU A 371 -23.44 30.34 39.62
C GLU A 371 -24.66 31.24 39.48
N THR A 372 -24.76 32.20 40.40
CA THR A 372 -25.78 33.24 40.41
C THR A 372 -25.49 34.26 39.29
N PRO A 373 -26.51 34.75 38.57
CA PRO A 373 -26.33 35.69 37.46
C PRO A 373 -26.09 37.10 38.02
N SER A 374 -24.87 37.40 38.46
CA SER A 374 -24.53 38.77 38.88
C SER A 374 -23.13 39.24 38.46
N ALA A 375 -22.22 38.34 38.08
CA ALA A 375 -20.87 38.75 37.65
C ALA A 375 -20.78 39.15 36.16
N ALA A 376 -21.67 38.67 35.30
CA ALA A 376 -21.64 38.95 33.86
C ALA A 376 -22.20 40.33 33.46
N LEU A 377 -22.71 41.13 34.42
CA LEU A 377 -23.26 42.47 34.17
C LEU A 377 -22.23 43.61 34.36
N GLN A 378 -21.02 43.34 34.85
CA GLN A 378 -20.02 44.38 35.16
C GLN A 378 -18.96 44.61 34.07
N THR A 379 -18.88 43.74 33.06
CA THR A 379 -17.91 43.87 31.96
C THR A 379 -18.65 44.09 30.65
N GLY A 380 -19.16 45.32 30.47
CA GLY A 380 -19.91 45.74 29.29
C GLY A 380 -19.14 45.57 27.98
N ALA A 381 -19.33 44.44 27.32
CA ALA A 381 -18.82 44.17 25.98
C ALA A 381 -19.95 43.58 25.11
N TYR A 382 -20.86 44.45 24.67
CA TYR A 382 -21.71 44.19 23.52
C TYR A 382 -21.27 45.10 22.37
N LEU A 383 -21.27 44.53 21.17
CA LEU A 383 -21.06 45.12 19.83
C LEU A 383 -19.65 44.95 19.23
N ALA A 384 -19.48 43.91 18.42
CA ALA A 384 -18.79 44.02 17.13
C ALA A 384 -19.39 43.01 16.13
N PRO A 385 -19.75 43.45 14.91
CA PRO A 385 -20.34 42.59 13.88
C PRO A 385 -19.30 41.70 13.20
N SER A 386 -19.78 40.54 12.78
CA SER A 386 -19.09 39.55 11.96
C SER A 386 -18.66 40.11 10.60
N SER A 387 -17.38 40.01 10.28
CA SER A 387 -16.85 39.95 8.90
C SER A 387 -15.47 39.26 8.91
N PRO A 388 -15.22 38.29 8.01
CA PRO A 388 -13.93 37.61 7.91
C PRO A 388 -13.06 38.29 6.85
N ALA A 389 -12.01 38.98 7.27
CA ALA A 389 -10.95 39.40 6.37
C ALA A 389 -9.62 39.54 7.11
N SER A 390 -8.55 39.15 6.41
CA SER A 390 -7.12 39.30 6.73
C SER A 390 -6.59 38.40 7.86
N SER A 391 -5.38 37.85 7.84
CA SER A 391 -4.30 37.73 6.85
C SER A 391 -3.17 37.01 7.60
N ILE A 392 -2.48 36.08 6.92
CA ILE A 392 -1.03 35.84 7.02
C ILE A 392 -0.43 35.89 8.44
N HIS A 393 -0.27 34.71 9.03
CA HIS A 393 0.97 34.27 9.68
C HIS A 393 0.95 32.74 9.75
N SER A 394 1.26 32.10 8.62
CA SER A 394 1.53 30.67 8.53
C SER A 394 2.93 30.41 9.09
N GLY A 395 3.05 30.46 10.42
CA GLY A 395 4.29 30.19 11.15
C GLY A 395 4.12 29.25 12.35
N ASP A 396 2.89 28.95 12.77
CA ASP A 396 2.61 28.21 14.02
C ASP A 396 1.55 27.09 13.86
N ALA A 397 1.29 26.62 12.64
CA ALA A 397 0.28 25.58 12.39
C ALA A 397 0.76 24.14 12.67
N ALA A 398 1.88 23.97 13.38
CA ALA A 398 2.22 22.74 14.08
C ALA A 398 1.76 22.82 15.55
N GLN A 399 0.51 23.25 15.79
CA GLN A 399 -0.12 22.98 17.07
C GLN A 399 -0.36 21.48 17.14
N THR A 400 0.60 20.79 17.76
CA THR A 400 0.50 19.39 18.19
C THR A 400 -0.90 19.14 18.71
N ALA A 401 -1.72 18.40 17.96
CA ALA A 401 -3.01 17.96 18.44
C ALA A 401 -2.78 17.34 19.83
N ASP A 402 -3.47 17.87 20.85
CA ASP A 402 -3.36 17.45 22.25
C ASP A 402 -3.11 15.93 22.33
N PRO A 403 -2.00 15.45 22.92
CA PRO A 403 -1.63 14.04 22.98
C PRO A 403 -2.80 13.12 23.40
N ASP A 404 -3.65 13.59 24.31
CA ASP A 404 -4.84 12.87 24.75
C ASP A 404 -5.87 12.68 23.62
N THR A 405 -6.03 13.67 22.73
CA THR A 405 -6.94 13.58 21.58
C THR A 405 -6.51 12.54 20.57
N GLN A 406 -5.21 12.27 20.43
CA GLN A 406 -4.72 11.20 19.56
C GLN A 406 -5.24 9.83 20.03
N LEU A 407 -5.17 9.57 21.34
CA LEU A 407 -5.67 8.34 21.94
C LEU A 407 -7.20 8.27 21.95
N ARG A 408 -7.89 9.39 22.26
CA ARG A 408 -9.37 9.42 22.30
C ARG A 408 -10.00 9.17 20.93
N ARG A 409 -9.47 9.79 19.86
CA ARG A 409 -9.96 9.55 18.49
C ARG A 409 -9.58 8.16 17.96
N GLY A 410 -8.52 7.54 18.48
CA GLY A 410 -8.09 6.20 18.09
C GLY A 410 -8.82 5.06 18.80
N ARG A 411 -9.69 5.35 19.78
CA ARG A 411 -10.49 4.33 20.49
C ARG A 411 -11.74 3.89 19.75
N PHE A 412 -12.29 4.73 18.88
CA PHE A 412 -13.57 4.48 18.22
C PHE A 412 -13.38 4.38 16.72
N PHE A 413 -13.89 3.29 16.14
CA PHE A 413 -14.05 3.15 14.71
C PHE A 413 -14.93 4.28 14.20
N ASN A 414 -14.40 5.13 13.33
CA ASN A 414 -15.23 6.15 12.70
C ASN A 414 -15.98 5.55 11.49
N ARG A 415 -16.80 4.52 11.76
CA ARG A 415 -17.68 3.90 10.77
C ARG A 415 -18.64 4.91 10.15
N ASP A 416 -18.98 5.96 10.92
CA ASP A 416 -19.90 7.03 10.52
C ASP A 416 -19.36 7.91 9.38
N LEU A 417 -18.08 7.79 9.01
CA LEU A 417 -17.47 8.50 7.88
C LEU A 417 -17.50 7.73 6.55
N PHE A 418 -17.85 6.44 6.56
CA PHE A 418 -17.92 5.64 5.33
C PHE A 418 -19.38 5.45 4.90
N HIS A 419 -19.89 6.47 4.19
CA HIS A 419 -21.29 6.53 3.76
C HIS A 419 -21.69 5.34 2.88
N ALA A 420 -22.98 4.96 2.95
CA ALA A 420 -23.59 3.92 2.12
C ALA A 420 -23.28 4.09 0.61
N SER A 421 -23.23 5.33 0.13
CA SER A 421 -22.89 5.69 -1.26
C SER A 421 -21.48 5.29 -1.67
N THR A 422 -20.53 5.22 -0.73
CA THR A 422 -19.16 4.80 -1.01
C THR A 422 -19.11 3.29 -1.26
N TYR A 423 -19.92 2.49 -0.56
CA TYR A 423 -20.06 1.07 -0.91
C TYR A 423 -20.69 0.88 -2.29
N ASP A 424 -21.66 1.73 -2.68
CA ASP A 424 -22.25 1.69 -4.02
C ASP A 424 -21.24 2.00 -5.12
N GLU A 425 -20.31 2.92 -4.88
CA GLU A 425 -19.19 3.17 -5.78
C GLU A 425 -18.32 1.92 -5.98
N ILE A 426 -17.96 1.24 -4.88
CA ILE A 426 -17.18 -0.01 -4.92
C ILE A 426 -17.96 -1.11 -5.65
N LEU A 427 -19.25 -1.29 -5.37
CA LEU A 427 -20.10 -2.25 -6.06
C LEU A 427 -20.18 -1.95 -7.56
N GLY A 428 -20.24 -0.67 -7.94
CA GLY A 428 -20.15 -0.24 -9.35
C GLY A 428 -18.83 -0.65 -10.01
N MET A 429 -17.69 -0.48 -9.32
CA MET A 429 -16.38 -0.94 -9.81
C MET A 429 -16.34 -2.47 -9.98
N ILE A 430 -16.88 -3.21 -9.01
CA ILE A 430 -16.96 -4.68 -9.06
C ILE A 430 -17.83 -5.13 -10.24
N GLN A 431 -19.03 -4.57 -10.40
CA GLN A 431 -19.95 -4.93 -11.50
C GLN A 431 -19.32 -4.67 -12.88
N LYS A 432 -18.68 -3.50 -13.06
CA LYS A 432 -17.98 -3.13 -14.29
C LYS A 432 -16.87 -4.13 -14.61
N TYR A 433 -16.07 -4.51 -13.62
CA TYR A 433 -14.97 -5.45 -13.81
C TYR A 433 -15.47 -6.89 -14.02
N HIS A 434 -16.47 -7.34 -13.27
CA HIS A 434 -17.09 -8.66 -13.41
C HIS A 434 -17.69 -8.85 -14.82
N ALA A 435 -18.39 -7.85 -15.36
CA ALA A 435 -18.91 -7.89 -16.73
C ALA A 435 -17.80 -8.02 -17.78
N ARG A 436 -16.65 -7.35 -17.55
CA ARG A 436 -15.45 -7.51 -18.39
C ARG A 436 -14.91 -8.93 -18.31
N GLU A 437 -14.77 -9.52 -17.13
CA GLU A 437 -14.20 -10.87 -16.97
C GLU A 437 -15.08 -11.95 -17.61
N ILE A 438 -16.41 -11.84 -17.50
CA ILE A 438 -17.34 -12.75 -18.20
C ILE A 438 -17.12 -12.67 -19.72
N ARG A 439 -17.04 -11.44 -20.26
CA ARG A 439 -16.82 -11.23 -21.69
C ARG A 439 -15.46 -11.79 -22.13
N GLN A 440 -14.40 -11.53 -21.38
CA GLN A 440 -13.06 -12.05 -21.67
C GLN A 440 -13.05 -13.57 -21.63
N ARG A 441 -13.61 -14.19 -20.59
CA ARG A 441 -13.73 -15.65 -20.48
C ARG A 441 -14.41 -16.26 -21.71
N TYR A 442 -15.55 -15.69 -22.12
CA TYR A 442 -16.28 -16.17 -23.28
C TYR A 442 -15.47 -16.09 -24.57
N TRP A 443 -14.94 -14.90 -24.91
CA TRP A 443 -14.20 -14.71 -26.17
C TRP A 443 -12.88 -15.49 -26.22
N ARG A 444 -12.20 -15.67 -25.09
CA ARG A 444 -11.00 -16.51 -25.00
C ARG A 444 -11.33 -17.99 -25.22
N GLY A 445 -12.49 -18.44 -24.70
CA GLY A 445 -13.02 -19.78 -24.98
C GLY A 445 -13.38 -19.97 -26.45
N VAL A 446 -14.05 -18.99 -27.07
CA VAL A 446 -14.36 -19.00 -28.52
C VAL A 446 -13.07 -19.06 -29.35
N HIS A 447 -12.05 -18.27 -28.98
CA HIS A 447 -10.76 -18.29 -29.66
C HIS A 447 -10.07 -19.66 -29.59
N PHE A 448 -10.12 -20.35 -28.44
CA PHE A 448 -9.61 -21.73 -28.32
C PHE A 448 -10.27 -22.71 -29.31
N PHE A 449 -11.61 -22.73 -29.39
CA PHE A 449 -12.31 -23.61 -30.33
C PHE A 449 -12.06 -23.21 -31.79
N GLY A 450 -12.00 -21.91 -32.09
CA GLY A 450 -11.64 -21.42 -33.42
C GLY A 450 -10.23 -21.84 -33.83
N ALA A 451 -9.26 -21.73 -32.92
CA ALA A 451 -7.88 -22.17 -33.14
C ALA A 451 -7.76 -23.69 -33.35
N LEU A 452 -8.54 -24.50 -32.62
CA LEU A 452 -8.62 -25.95 -32.85
C LEU A 452 -9.14 -26.29 -34.26
N LEU A 453 -10.14 -25.56 -34.75
CA LEU A 453 -10.65 -25.74 -36.12
C LEU A 453 -9.61 -25.35 -37.17
N VAL A 454 -8.91 -24.23 -36.99
CA VAL A 454 -7.83 -23.78 -37.89
C VAL A 454 -6.69 -24.80 -37.90
N TRP A 455 -6.28 -25.30 -36.73
CA TRP A 455 -5.27 -26.34 -36.60
C TRP A 455 -5.65 -27.60 -37.37
N LEU A 456 -6.88 -28.11 -37.17
CA LEU A 456 -7.40 -29.27 -37.88
C LEU A 456 -7.47 -29.06 -39.40
N ALA A 457 -7.95 -27.89 -39.83
CA ALA A 457 -8.02 -27.54 -41.25
C ALA A 457 -6.63 -27.48 -41.90
N CYS A 458 -5.63 -26.93 -41.19
CA CYS A 458 -4.26 -26.91 -41.68
C CYS A 458 -3.68 -28.32 -41.81
N LEU A 459 -3.93 -29.22 -40.85
CA LEU A 459 -3.49 -30.61 -40.93
C LEU A 459 -4.09 -31.34 -42.14
N VAL A 460 -5.38 -31.14 -42.41
CA VAL A 460 -6.03 -31.69 -43.61
C VAL A 460 -5.43 -31.07 -44.87
N ALA A 461 -5.22 -29.76 -44.90
CA ALA A 461 -4.65 -29.06 -46.06
C ALA A 461 -3.22 -29.50 -46.40
N VAL A 462 -2.42 -29.90 -45.40
CA VAL A 462 -1.07 -30.46 -45.63
C VAL A 462 -1.13 -31.72 -46.50
N TRP A 463 -2.17 -32.56 -46.36
CA TRP A 463 -2.35 -33.75 -47.19
C TRP A 463 -2.52 -33.44 -48.69
N PHE A 464 -3.05 -32.25 -49.00
CA PHE A 464 -3.30 -31.79 -50.37
C PHE A 464 -2.27 -30.73 -50.82
N SER A 465 -1.15 -30.62 -50.12
CA SER A 465 -0.17 -29.57 -50.37
C SER A 465 0.57 -29.77 -51.71
N PRO A 466 0.66 -28.74 -52.58
CA PRO A 466 1.33 -28.87 -53.88
C PRO A 466 2.86 -28.89 -53.79
N GLY A 467 3.45 -28.63 -52.61
CA GLY A 467 4.90 -28.67 -52.41
C GLY A 467 5.32 -28.43 -50.97
N ASN A 468 6.53 -28.87 -50.63
CA ASN A 468 7.06 -28.89 -49.26
C ASN A 468 7.04 -27.52 -48.57
N TYR A 469 7.26 -26.43 -49.31
CA TYR A 469 7.20 -25.07 -48.76
C TYR A 469 5.79 -24.72 -48.24
N VAL A 470 4.74 -25.08 -49.00
CA VAL A 470 3.35 -24.82 -48.59
C VAL A 470 2.99 -25.67 -47.36
N ALA A 471 3.41 -26.94 -47.34
CA ALA A 471 3.24 -27.80 -46.18
C ALA A 471 3.92 -27.24 -44.93
N PHE A 472 5.15 -26.72 -45.06
CA PHE A 472 5.86 -26.07 -43.96
C PHE A 472 5.11 -24.84 -43.41
N VAL A 473 4.65 -23.94 -44.28
CA VAL A 473 3.89 -22.75 -43.86
C VAL A 473 2.60 -23.14 -43.15
N LEU A 474 1.87 -24.13 -43.66
CA LEU A 474 0.65 -24.64 -43.02
C LEU A 474 0.94 -25.26 -41.64
N MET A 475 2.00 -26.04 -41.51
CA MET A 475 2.42 -26.61 -40.22
C MET A 475 2.84 -25.55 -39.21
N LEU A 476 3.55 -24.51 -39.65
CA LEU A 476 3.94 -23.39 -38.80
C LEU A 476 2.70 -22.60 -38.32
N ALA A 477 1.80 -22.24 -39.23
CA ALA A 477 0.56 -21.54 -38.90
C ALA A 477 -0.32 -22.37 -37.95
N SER A 478 -0.45 -23.67 -38.22
CA SER A 478 -1.15 -24.63 -37.38
C SER A 478 -0.58 -24.66 -35.96
N SER A 479 0.74 -24.75 -35.83
CA SER A 479 1.43 -24.80 -34.53
C SER A 479 1.25 -23.51 -33.73
N LEU A 480 1.42 -22.35 -34.36
CA LEU A 480 1.22 -21.04 -33.72
C LEU A 480 -0.24 -20.84 -33.28
N SER A 481 -1.19 -21.22 -34.14
CA SER A 481 -2.63 -21.14 -33.83
C SER A 481 -2.98 -22.04 -32.64
N LEU A 482 -2.50 -23.28 -32.62
CA LEU A 482 -2.74 -24.20 -31.52
C LEU A 482 -2.17 -23.68 -30.20
N VAL A 483 -0.93 -23.17 -30.19
CA VAL A 483 -0.31 -22.61 -28.97
C VAL A 483 -1.12 -21.43 -28.45
N ALA A 484 -1.47 -20.48 -29.31
CA ALA A 484 -2.28 -19.32 -28.92
C ALA A 484 -3.66 -19.73 -28.40
N GLY A 485 -4.32 -20.68 -29.09
CA GLY A 485 -5.61 -21.22 -28.71
C GLY A 485 -5.56 -21.91 -27.35
N VAL A 486 -4.60 -22.80 -27.12
CA VAL A 486 -4.44 -23.55 -25.86
C VAL A 486 -4.19 -22.59 -24.69
N ILE A 487 -3.34 -21.58 -24.86
CA ILE A 487 -3.12 -20.55 -23.83
C ILE A 487 -4.43 -19.84 -23.48
N ASP A 488 -5.19 -19.38 -24.48
CA ASP A 488 -6.48 -18.72 -24.24
C ASP A 488 -7.54 -19.65 -23.64
N GLY A 489 -7.53 -20.93 -24.02
CA GLY A 489 -8.38 -21.96 -23.44
C GLY A 489 -8.08 -22.18 -21.96
N LEU A 490 -6.80 -22.28 -21.59
CA LEU A 490 -6.37 -22.40 -20.19
C LEU A 490 -6.72 -21.14 -19.38
N LEU A 491 -6.54 -19.95 -19.96
CA LEU A 491 -6.95 -18.70 -19.32
C LEU A 491 -8.47 -18.68 -19.09
N SER A 492 -9.28 -19.02 -20.11
CA SER A 492 -10.75 -19.11 -20.02
C SER A 492 -11.23 -20.10 -18.95
N LEU A 493 -10.60 -21.28 -18.91
CA LEU A 493 -10.99 -22.35 -18.00
C LEU A 493 -10.56 -22.07 -16.57
N LEU A 494 -9.31 -21.66 -16.35
CA LEU A 494 -8.68 -21.59 -15.03
C LEU A 494 -8.67 -20.15 -14.49
N PHE A 495 -7.97 -19.24 -15.16
CA PHE A 495 -7.74 -17.89 -14.65
C PHE A 495 -9.05 -17.10 -14.48
N PHE A 496 -9.83 -16.94 -15.55
CA PHE A 496 -11.06 -16.15 -15.45
C PHE A 496 -12.11 -16.81 -14.54
N SER A 497 -12.12 -18.14 -14.42
CA SER A 497 -12.99 -18.84 -13.47
C SER A 497 -12.60 -18.54 -12.03
N TRP A 498 -11.30 -18.49 -11.72
CA TRP A 498 -10.79 -18.13 -10.40
C TRP A 498 -11.07 -16.66 -10.09
N GLU A 499 -10.75 -15.76 -11.03
CA GLU A 499 -10.96 -14.32 -10.92
C GLU A 499 -12.44 -13.98 -10.63
N ILE A 500 -13.37 -14.58 -11.38
CA ILE A 500 -14.81 -14.39 -11.17
C ILE A 500 -15.25 -14.88 -9.78
N ARG A 501 -14.70 -15.99 -9.28
CA ARG A 501 -15.03 -16.49 -7.94
C ARG A 501 -14.50 -15.57 -6.84
N ALA A 502 -13.27 -15.07 -6.99
CA ALA A 502 -12.70 -14.08 -6.08
C ALA A 502 -13.52 -12.78 -6.07
N LEU A 503 -14.02 -12.34 -7.23
CA LEU A 503 -14.91 -11.18 -7.32
C LEU A 503 -16.24 -11.39 -6.59
N LYS A 504 -16.84 -12.59 -6.66
CA LYS A 504 -18.09 -12.89 -5.95
C LYS A 504 -17.91 -12.85 -4.43
N GLU A 505 -16.79 -13.36 -3.94
CA GLU A 505 -16.46 -13.28 -2.51
C GLU A 505 -16.32 -11.81 -2.09
N PHE A 506 -15.54 -11.04 -2.83
CA PHE A 506 -15.35 -9.62 -2.54
C PHE A 506 -16.66 -8.83 -2.63
N GLU A 507 -17.50 -9.10 -3.64
CA GLU A 507 -18.81 -8.48 -3.77
C GLU A 507 -19.71 -8.76 -2.57
N TRP A 508 -19.75 -10.02 -2.11
CA TRP A 508 -20.53 -10.40 -0.94
C TRP A 508 -20.05 -9.66 0.32
N GLU A 509 -18.73 -9.59 0.54
CA GLU A 509 -18.17 -8.88 1.70
C GLU A 509 -18.55 -7.39 1.71
N ILE A 510 -18.50 -6.72 0.54
CA ILE A 510 -18.88 -5.32 0.41
C ILE A 510 -20.38 -5.12 0.63
N ARG A 511 -21.23 -5.99 0.07
CA ARG A 511 -22.69 -5.96 0.31
C ARG A 511 -23.03 -6.14 1.78
N ASN A 512 -22.37 -7.09 2.44
CA ASN A 512 -22.54 -7.34 3.87
C ASN A 512 -22.10 -6.14 4.72
N ALA A 513 -20.95 -5.54 4.40
CA ALA A 513 -20.49 -4.34 5.08
C ALA A 513 -21.45 -3.15 4.89
N LYS A 514 -21.99 -2.97 3.67
CA LYS A 514 -23.01 -1.97 3.38
C LYS A 514 -24.26 -2.19 4.22
N ALA A 515 -24.79 -3.41 4.28
CA ALA A 515 -26.00 -3.74 5.04
C ALA A 515 -25.82 -3.47 6.55
N VAL A 516 -24.65 -3.81 7.08
CA VAL A 516 -24.28 -3.50 8.48
C VAL A 516 -24.19 -1.99 8.71
N ALA A 517 -23.63 -1.23 7.75
CA ALA A 517 -23.51 0.22 7.86
C ALA A 517 -24.86 0.96 7.70
N SER A 518 -25.79 0.44 6.90
CA SER A 518 -27.12 1.03 6.70
C SER A 518 -28.16 0.60 7.74
N GLY A 519 -27.84 -0.38 8.59
CA GLY A 519 -28.80 -0.95 9.55
C GLY A 519 -29.96 -1.71 8.88
N ASP A 520 -29.79 -2.11 7.61
CA ASP A 520 -30.82 -2.80 6.82
C ASP A 520 -30.34 -4.21 6.43
N PRO A 521 -30.63 -5.23 7.25
CA PRO A 521 -30.27 -6.61 6.96
C PRO A 521 -31.07 -7.21 5.78
N ALA A 522 -32.17 -6.58 5.33
CA ALA A 522 -32.95 -7.06 4.19
C ALA A 522 -32.22 -6.87 2.85
N ALA A 523 -31.20 -6.00 2.81
CA ALA A 523 -30.34 -5.80 1.63
C ALA A 523 -29.49 -7.05 1.27
N LEU A 524 -29.31 -8.01 2.19
CA LEU A 524 -28.62 -9.27 1.91
C LEU A 524 -29.48 -10.26 1.11
N THR A 525 -30.82 -10.13 1.20
CA THR A 525 -31.77 -11.07 0.58
C THR A 525 -32.13 -10.75 -0.88
N GLU A 526 -31.90 -9.53 -1.36
CA GLU A 526 -32.16 -9.17 -2.77
C GLU A 526 -30.97 -9.48 -3.70
N SER A 527 -30.64 -10.76 -3.88
CA SER A 527 -29.91 -11.22 -5.08
C SER A 527 -30.04 -12.73 -5.31
N GLY A 528 -31.26 -13.25 -5.17
CA GLY A 528 -31.68 -14.52 -5.76
C GLY A 528 -32.08 -14.43 -7.24
N SER A 529 -31.66 -13.40 -7.97
CA SER A 529 -31.94 -13.23 -9.40
C SER A 529 -30.65 -13.20 -10.21
N TYR A 530 -29.93 -14.32 -10.21
CA TYR A 530 -29.22 -14.69 -11.43
C TYR A 530 -30.29 -14.82 -12.53
N SER A 531 -30.38 -13.79 -13.37
CA SER A 531 -31.23 -13.78 -14.55
C SER A 531 -30.92 -15.02 -15.38
N ASN A 532 -31.80 -16.01 -15.31
CA ASN A 532 -31.83 -17.15 -16.20
C ASN A 532 -32.39 -16.65 -17.53
N THR A 533 -31.63 -15.84 -18.28
CA THR A 533 -31.90 -15.51 -19.67
C THR A 533 -31.55 -16.73 -20.53
N ASN A 534 -32.34 -17.80 -20.38
CA ASN A 534 -32.38 -18.93 -21.29
C ASN A 534 -33.68 -19.74 -21.21
N GLN A 535 -34.82 -19.10 -20.93
CA GLN A 535 -36.11 -19.63 -21.35
C GLN A 535 -36.52 -18.98 -22.66
N ARG A 536 -36.08 -19.61 -23.76
CA ARG A 536 -36.71 -19.49 -25.07
C ARG A 536 -38.20 -19.80 -24.90
N SER A 537 -39.03 -18.82 -25.24
CA SER A 537 -40.45 -19.01 -25.51
C SER A 537 -40.61 -20.11 -26.56
N LYS A 538 -41.18 -21.26 -26.16
CA LYS A 538 -41.94 -22.09 -27.09
C LYS A 538 -43.39 -21.58 -27.04
N SER A 539 -43.79 -20.90 -28.09
CA SER A 539 -45.20 -20.73 -28.45
C SER A 539 -45.38 -21.25 -29.87
N GLN A 540 -46.43 -22.05 -30.02
CA GLN A 540 -46.88 -22.87 -31.17
C GLN A 540 -46.29 -24.27 -31.22
#